data_AF-A0A930SVR2-F1
#
_entry.id   AF-A0A930SVR2-F1
#
_cell.length_a   1.000
_cell.length_b   1.000
_cell.length_c   1.000
_cell.angle_alpha   90.00
_cell.angle_beta   90.00
_cell.angle_gamma   90.00
#
_symmetry.space_group_name_H-M   'P 1'
#
loop_
_entity.id
_entity.type
_entity.pdbx_description
1 polymer ?
#
loop_
_entity_poly.entity_id
_entity_poly.type
_entity_poly.pdbx_seq_one_letter_code
_entity_poly.pdbx_strand_id
1 'polypeptide(L)'
;MADRIGFLPWMTLPQFKQVLAASDRVLDSLHFGGGTTCRLMLNLGLHYITLPGAFGRGRYGLAGYKALGITEPVAESPEVYRQSGPSGQ
;
A
#
# COMPACT_ATOMS: atom_id res chain seq x y z
N MET A 1 -19.19 -13.77 1.45
CA MET A 1 -17.77 -13.50 1.04
C MET A 1 -17.61 -12.07 0.55
N ALA A 2 -18.57 -11.53 -0.21
CA ALA A 2 -18.62 -10.10 -0.56
C ALA A 2 -18.82 -9.17 0.66
N ASP A 3 -19.35 -9.68 1.77
CA ASP A 3 -19.71 -8.90 2.97
C ASP A 3 -18.49 -8.32 3.72
N ARG A 4 -17.27 -8.78 3.39
CA ARG A 4 -16.01 -8.26 3.96
C ARG A 4 -15.39 -7.15 3.10
N ILE A 5 -16.02 -6.76 1.98
CA ILE A 5 -15.51 -5.74 1.05
C ILE A 5 -16.36 -4.48 1.17
N GLY A 6 -15.77 -3.42 1.70
CA GLY A 6 -16.38 -2.09 1.74
C GLY A 6 -15.87 -1.20 0.62
N PHE A 7 -16.79 -0.61 -0.16
CA PHE A 7 -16.46 0.44 -1.11
C PHE A 7 -16.82 1.79 -0.51
N LEU A 8 -15.82 2.66 -0.37
CA LEU A 8 -16.00 4.01 0.13
C LEU A 8 -16.25 4.97 -1.05
N PRO A 9 -17.13 5.98 -0.92
CA PRO A 9 -17.32 6.99 -1.94
C PRO A 9 -16.07 7.86 -2.10
N TRP A 10 -16.06 8.70 -3.14
CA TRP A 10 -15.00 9.71 -3.28
C TRP A 10 -14.95 10.63 -2.05
N MET A 11 -13.73 10.95 -1.60
CA MET A 11 -13.49 11.67 -0.36
C MET A 11 -12.55 12.87 -0.58
N THR A 12 -12.66 13.85 0.31
CA THR A 12 -11.64 14.91 0.42
C THR A 12 -10.32 14.34 0.94
N LEU A 13 -9.22 15.06 0.70
CA LEU A 13 -7.90 14.61 1.19
C LEU A 13 -7.87 14.38 2.71
N PRO A 14 -8.43 15.25 3.57
CA PRO A 14 -8.48 14.99 5.02
C PRO A 14 -9.24 13.72 5.39
N GLN A 15 -10.40 13.47 4.77
CA GLN A 15 -11.18 12.25 5.00
C GLN A 15 -10.41 11.00 4.56
N PHE A 16 -9.77 11.06 3.39
CA PHE A 16 -8.96 9.95 2.92
C PHE A 16 -7.77 9.65 3.86
N LYS A 17 -7.12 10.68 4.41
CA LYS A 17 -6.07 10.49 5.43
C LYS A 17 -6.61 9.77 6.68
N GLN A 18 -7.84 10.07 7.11
CA GLN A 18 -8.46 9.39 8.24
C GLN A 18 -8.71 7.91 7.94
N VAL A 19 -9.16 7.58 6.72
CA VAL A 19 -9.30 6.18 6.28
C VAL A 19 -7.97 5.45 6.34
N LEU A 20 -6.90 6.07 5.80
CA LEU A 20 -5.55 5.48 5.85
C LEU A 20 -5.07 5.26 7.29
N ALA A 21 -5.31 6.22 8.19
CA ALA A 21 -4.93 6.13 9.60
C ALA A 21 -5.73 5.07 10.38
N ALA A 22 -6.97 4.79 9.96
CA ALA A 22 -7.83 3.78 10.57
C ALA A 22 -7.58 2.36 10.01
N SER A 23 -6.77 2.23 8.96
CA SER A 23 -6.46 0.94 8.34
C SER A 23 -5.35 0.23 9.11
N ASP A 24 -5.57 -1.03 9.49
CA ASP A 24 -4.51 -1.85 10.11
C ASP A 24 -3.33 -2.10 9.16
N ARG A 25 -3.65 -2.28 7.86
CA ARG A 25 -2.67 -2.50 6.78
C ARG A 25 -3.18 -1.88 5.49
N VAL A 26 -2.24 -1.37 4.69
CA VAL A 26 -2.51 -0.85 3.34
C VAL A 26 -1.71 -1.64 2.32
N LEU A 27 -2.37 -2.04 1.24
CA LEU A 27 -1.79 -2.78 0.13
C LEU A 27 -1.63 -1.84 -1.08
N ASP A 28 -0.41 -1.73 -1.60
CA ASP A 28 -0.12 -1.02 -2.86
C ASP A 28 -0.59 -1.84 -4.06
N SER A 29 -1.10 -1.19 -5.10
CA SER A 29 -1.58 -1.87 -6.31
C SER A 29 -0.47 -2.56 -7.10
N LEU A 30 -0.76 -3.75 -7.62
CA LEU A 30 0.15 -4.50 -8.48
C LEU A 30 0.21 -3.92 -9.89
N HIS A 31 1.34 -4.15 -10.58
CA HIS A 31 1.63 -3.76 -11.97
C HIS A 31 1.71 -2.24 -12.26
N PHE A 32 0.86 -1.45 -11.61
CA PHE A 32 0.86 0.00 -11.60
C PHE A 32 0.70 0.45 -10.15
N GLY A 33 1.83 0.73 -9.49
CA GLY A 33 1.86 1.07 -8.07
C GLY A 33 1.40 2.50 -7.83
N GLY A 34 1.00 2.76 -6.59
CA GLY A 34 0.67 4.09 -6.10
C GLY A 34 1.88 5.02 -6.24
N GLY A 35 1.69 6.12 -6.95
CA GLY A 35 2.67 7.20 -7.04
C GLY A 35 2.45 8.22 -5.93
N THR A 36 1.45 9.07 -6.10
CA THR A 36 1.10 10.14 -5.15
C THR A 36 0.59 9.60 -3.82
N THR A 37 -0.27 8.58 -3.84
CA THR A 37 -0.83 7.97 -2.63
C THR A 37 0.26 7.33 -1.76
N CYS A 38 1.23 6.65 -2.37
CA CYS A 38 2.37 6.09 -1.64
C CYS A 38 3.21 7.17 -0.98
N ARG A 39 3.51 8.27 -1.68
CA ARG A 39 4.22 9.42 -1.08
C ARG A 39 3.42 10.04 0.08
N LEU A 40 2.10 10.14 -0.06
CA LEU A 40 1.23 10.62 1.00
C LEU A 40 1.32 9.73 2.24
N MET A 41 1.26 8.40 2.07
CA MET A 41 1.39 7.44 3.18
C MET A 41 2.75 7.55 3.87
N LEU A 42 3.85 7.63 3.11
CA LEU A 42 5.18 7.85 3.67
C LEU A 42 5.26 9.15 4.49
N ASN A 43 4.69 10.24 3.98
CA ASN A 43 4.64 11.52 4.70
C ASN A 43 3.79 11.47 5.99
N LEU A 44 2.86 10.53 6.09
CA LEU A 44 2.05 10.29 7.29
C LEU A 44 2.70 9.28 8.25
N GLY A 45 3.88 8.75 7.92
CA GLY A 45 4.53 7.68 8.69
C GLY A 45 3.83 6.33 8.56
N LEU A 46 2.95 6.16 7.57
CA LEU A 46 2.22 4.92 7.35
C LEU A 46 3.04 3.97 6.46
N HIS A 47 3.23 2.75 6.95
CA HIS A 47 3.87 1.67 6.19
C HIS A 47 2.80 0.91 5.40
N TYR A 48 3.02 0.77 4.09
CA TYR A 48 2.16 0.02 3.17
C TYR A 48 2.95 -1.10 2.48
N ILE A 49 2.32 -2.24 2.25
CA ILE A 49 2.97 -3.39 1.61
C ILE A 49 2.97 -3.18 0.10
N THR A 50 4.15 -3.28 -0.53
CA THR A 50 4.31 -3.17 -1.99
C THR A 50 5.03 -4.39 -2.54
N LEU A 51 4.69 -4.81 -3.77
CA LEU A 51 5.37 -5.87 -4.50
C LEU A 51 5.93 -5.29 -5.81
N PRO A 52 7.26 -5.06 -5.90
CA PRO A 52 7.85 -4.41 -7.06
C PRO A 52 7.69 -5.24 -8.33
N GLY A 53 7.09 -4.64 -9.36
CA GLY A 53 6.95 -5.27 -10.67
C GLY A 53 8.19 -5.15 -11.56
N ALA A 54 8.16 -5.79 -12.73
CA ALA A 54 9.25 -5.74 -13.71
C ALA A 54 9.48 -4.33 -14.29
N PHE A 55 8.44 -3.50 -14.38
CA PHE A 55 8.48 -2.17 -14.99
C PHE A 55 8.46 -1.05 -13.96
N GLY A 56 9.05 0.11 -14.29
CA GLY A 56 9.16 1.26 -13.38
C GLY A 56 7.82 1.72 -12.77
N ARG A 57 6.72 1.65 -13.55
CA ARG A 57 5.36 1.96 -13.08
C ARG A 57 4.88 1.13 -11.89
N GLY A 58 5.46 -0.06 -11.67
CA GLY A 58 5.17 -0.92 -10.54
C GLY A 58 6.21 -0.84 -9.42
N ARG A 59 7.07 0.19 -9.40
CA ARG A 59 8.22 0.29 -8.48
C ARG A 59 8.27 1.61 -7.70
N TYR A 60 7.22 2.43 -7.75
CA TYR A 60 7.16 3.70 -7.01
C TYR A 60 7.23 3.49 -5.50
N GLY A 61 6.52 2.48 -4.98
CA GLY A 61 6.58 2.13 -3.56
C GLY A 61 8.00 1.79 -3.11
N LEU A 62 8.69 0.91 -3.85
CA LEU A 62 10.09 0.55 -3.62
C LEU A 62 11.02 1.76 -3.68
N ALA A 63 10.84 2.64 -4.67
CA ALA A 63 11.67 3.83 -4.81
C ALA A 63 11.51 4.77 -3.61
N GLY A 64 10.29 4.92 -3.11
CA GLY A 64 10.00 5.69 -1.89
C GLY A 64 10.71 5.13 -0.67
N TYR A 65 10.62 3.82 -0.43
CA TYR A 65 11.30 3.18 0.70
C TYR A 65 12.82 3.28 0.61
N LYS A 66 13.41 3.04 -0.58
CA LYS A 66 14.85 3.22 -0.79
C LYS A 66 15.32 4.64 -0.51
N ALA A 67 14.55 5.65 -0.92
CA ALA A 67 14.88 7.04 -0.67
C ALA A 67 14.91 7.41 0.82
N LEU A 68 14.16 6.67 1.64
CA LEU A 68 14.08 6.85 3.09
C LEU A 68 15.00 5.90 3.88
N GLY A 69 15.76 5.03 3.20
CA GLY A 69 16.59 4.01 3.86
C GLY A 69 15.77 2.90 4.54
N ILE A 70 14.52 2.71 4.14
CA ILE A 70 13.60 1.72 4.69
C ILE A 70 13.67 0.45 3.84
N THR A 71 13.81 -0.72 4.47
CA THR A 71 13.87 -2.03 3.78
C THR A 71 12.55 -2.80 3.85
N GLU A 72 11.69 -2.50 4.83
CA GLU A 72 10.42 -3.18 5.07
C GLU A 72 9.25 -2.17 5.06
N PRO A 73 8.06 -2.51 4.54
CA PRO A 73 7.58 -3.82 4.11
C PRO A 73 7.50 -3.96 2.57
N VAL A 74 8.59 -4.43 1.95
CA VAL A 74 8.65 -4.71 0.50
C VAL A 74 8.56 -6.23 0.30
N ALA A 75 7.47 -6.71 -0.29
CA ALA A 75 7.32 -8.12 -0.56
C ALA A 75 8.27 -8.58 -1.68
N GLU A 76 8.92 -9.73 -1.46
CA GLU A 76 9.86 -10.32 -2.43
C GLU A 76 9.16 -11.26 -3.43
N SER A 77 7.93 -11.68 -3.13
CA SER A 77 7.15 -12.58 -3.97
C SER A 77 5.65 -12.34 -3.85
N PRO A 78 4.84 -12.79 -4.83
CA PRO A 78 3.39 -12.78 -4.74
C PRO A 78 2.84 -13.54 -3.52
N GLU A 79 3.54 -14.58 -3.07
CA GLU A 79 3.14 -15.36 -1.91
C GLU A 79 3.24 -14.53 -0.63
N VAL A 80 4.39 -13.90 -0.41
CA VAL A 80 4.61 -13.00 0.74
C VAL A 80 3.62 -11.83 0.70
N TYR A 81 3.38 -11.26 -0.47
CA TYR A 81 2.40 -10.19 -0.64
C TYR A 81 0.98 -10.64 -0.27
N ARG A 82 0.57 -11.86 -0.65
CA ARG A 82 -0.75 -12.42 -0.28
C ARG A 82 -0.89 -12.63 1.22
N GLN A 83 0.15 -13.18 1.86
CA GLN A 83 0.18 -13.40 3.31
C GLN A 83 0.19 -12.10 4.12
N SER A 84 0.64 -11.01 3.50
CA SER A 84 0.60 -9.67 4.08
C SER A 84 -0.82 -9.07 4.10
N GLY A 85 -1.74 -9.62 3.29
CA GLY A 85 -3.17 -9.35 3.37
C GLY A 85 -3.82 -9.89 4.65
N PRO A 86 -5.13 -9.69 4.86
CA PRO A 86 -5.82 -10.10 6.08
C PRO A 86 -5.61 -11.61 6.33
N SER A 87 -5.07 -11.93 7.50
CA SER A 87 -4.93 -13.32 7.98
C SER A 87 -6.32 -13.91 8.10
N GLY A 88 -6.65 -14.86 7.23
CA GLY A 88 -7.96 -15.51 7.25
C GLY A 88 -8.20 -16.26 8.56
N GLN A 89 -9.26 -15.86 9.27
CA GLN A 89 -10.21 -16.79 9.91
C GLN A 89 -11.49 -16.82 9.07
#